data_AF-A0A9E2MQY6-F1
#
_entry.id   AF-A0A9E2MQY6-F1
#
_cell.length_a   1.000
_cell.length_b   1.000
_cell.length_c   1.000
_cell.angle_alpha   90.00
_cell.angle_beta   90.00
_cell.angle_gamma   90.00
#
_symmetry.space_group_name_H-M   'P 1'
#
loop_
_entity.id
_entity.type
_entity.pdbx_description
1 polymer ?
#
loop_
_entity_poly.entity_id
_entity_poly.type
_entity_poly.pdbx_seq_one_letter_code
_entity_poly.pdbx_strand_id
1 'polypeptide(L)'
;DIGFIASFIYFVLIGVRRTRVRFIFTGIVFVGLVYIAARILGLYLTTIALQAFFAVFIVVMVIIFQDELRHLFERLALLGMLRNRETKKNIPFNDCAEMLTSAVAALSRKRTGALLVIKGNEPIERYIEAGKEFDALLSQEIVEGIFHTETPTHDGAIIIAGERIVKFGCHLPLSTNVGEVGRSGTRHAAGVGLSERTDALSLIVSEETGEISVAENGHLTSTRDLVQLKVRLLNFYLKRFVSPKKKGLLNMITSHSLEKVMASFLALGLWLAFAHPGEMVRRYFIVPVEYRNLGTDIVITEPKLKEVTVTLSGTEQKFNLLNPKELKLSLDAAQIKSGENKITLSNDLVKGVAGGVSIVDIEPDQTVLNAHKLLSVSIPIHVATKGRLPASLVIKEIRVAPKQAEALLPSTISKEGLSIDTEPIDLGAINETIVVKPSLNVPDDIRFKDNKLPDVTVTVEVERKDNGK
;
A
#
# COMPACT_ATOMS: atom_id res chain seq x y z
N ASP A 1 -4.64 15.58 13.65
CA ASP A 1 -3.84 14.34 13.76
C ASP A 1 -3.87 13.71 15.14
N ILE A 2 -3.41 14.39 16.20
CA ILE A 2 -3.36 13.84 17.57
C ILE A 2 -4.72 13.30 18.03
N GLY A 3 -5.82 14.04 17.81
CA GLY A 3 -7.17 13.58 18.18
C GLY A 3 -7.65 12.34 17.41
N PHE A 4 -7.24 12.18 16.15
CA PHE A 4 -7.59 11.01 15.34
C PHE A 4 -6.82 9.78 15.83
N ILE A 5 -5.51 9.93 16.05
CA ILE A 5 -4.64 8.86 16.57
C ILE A 5 -5.09 8.46 17.98
N ALA A 6 -5.41 9.43 18.85
CA ALA A 6 -5.92 9.16 20.19
C ALA A 6 -7.27 8.42 20.16
N SER A 7 -8.18 8.79 19.25
CA SER A 7 -9.45 8.08 19.06
C SER A 7 -9.22 6.63 18.60
N PHE A 8 -8.32 6.41 17.65
CA PHE A 8 -7.95 5.07 17.18
C PHE A 8 -7.37 4.20 18.31
N ILE A 9 -6.40 4.72 19.07
CA ILE A 9 -5.80 4.01 20.21
C ILE A 9 -6.86 3.72 21.29
N TYR A 10 -7.77 4.67 21.55
CA TYR A 10 -8.87 4.49 22.50
C TYR A 10 -9.81 3.34 22.11
N PHE A 11 -10.20 3.24 20.84
CA PHE A 11 -11.01 2.12 20.37
C PHE A 11 -10.30 0.77 20.52
N VAL A 12 -8.99 0.74 20.26
CA VAL A 12 -8.16 -0.45 20.48
C VAL A 12 -8.15 -0.82 21.97
N LEU A 13 -7.91 0.14 22.87
CA LEU A 13 -7.88 -0.11 24.32
C LEU A 13 -9.23 -0.60 24.87
N ILE A 14 -10.35 -0.06 24.40
CA ILE A 14 -11.69 -0.51 24.81
C ILE A 14 -12.02 -1.92 24.31
N GLY A 15 -11.54 -2.31 23.12
CA GLY A 15 -11.72 -3.66 22.60
C GLY A 15 -11.03 -4.72 23.45
N VAL A 16 -10.08 -4.31 24.28
CA VAL A 16 -9.09 -5.15 24.96
C VAL A 16 -9.43 -5.24 26.46
N ARG A 17 -10.62 -5.78 26.78
CA ARG A 17 -11.11 -5.87 28.17
C ARG A 17 -10.48 -6.99 29.02
N ARG A 18 -9.59 -7.83 28.46
CA ARG A 18 -8.93 -8.89 29.24
C ARG A 18 -7.74 -8.35 30.03
N THR A 19 -7.68 -8.70 31.31
CA THR A 19 -6.62 -8.31 32.27
C THR A 19 -5.21 -8.58 31.75
N ARG A 20 -4.99 -9.70 31.04
CA ARG A 20 -3.67 -10.03 30.46
C ARG A 20 -3.16 -9.01 29.45
N VAL A 21 -4.03 -8.48 28.61
CA VAL A 21 -3.62 -7.60 27.51
C VAL A 21 -3.35 -6.17 28.01
N ARG A 22 -4.01 -5.74 29.08
CA ARG A 22 -3.70 -4.48 29.78
C ARG A 22 -2.26 -4.43 30.27
N PHE A 23 -1.75 -5.51 30.87
CA PHE A 23 -0.34 -5.56 31.32
C PHE A 23 0.65 -5.40 30.18
N ILE A 24 0.38 -6.05 29.04
CA ILE A 24 1.24 -6.01 27.85
C ILE A 24 1.25 -4.60 27.25
N PHE A 25 0.08 -3.95 27.14
CA PHE A 25 0.01 -2.56 26.69
C PHE A 25 0.78 -1.61 27.60
N THR A 26 0.62 -1.72 28.92
CA THR A 26 1.39 -0.89 29.87
C THR A 26 2.90 -1.07 29.69
N GLY A 27 3.36 -2.31 29.46
CA GLY A 27 4.75 -2.61 29.14
C GLY A 27 5.23 -1.93 27.84
N ILE A 28 4.44 -2.01 26.76
CA ILE A 28 4.74 -1.35 25.49
C ILE A 28 4.87 0.17 25.68
N VAL A 29 3.92 0.79 26.39
CA VAL A 29 3.93 2.24 26.66
C VAL A 29 5.19 2.62 27.44
N PHE A 30 5.52 1.86 28.49
CA PHE A 30 6.71 2.12 29.30
C PHE A 30 8.00 2.06 28.48
N VAL A 31 8.20 0.98 27.71
CA VAL A 31 9.39 0.85 26.84
C VAL A 31 9.42 1.94 25.78
N GLY A 32 8.26 2.33 25.23
CA GLY A 32 8.13 3.46 24.30
C GLY A 32 8.55 4.79 24.92
N LEU A 33 8.22 5.05 26.19
CA LEU A 33 8.66 6.24 26.91
C LEU A 33 10.17 6.24 27.14
N VAL A 34 10.76 5.09 27.50
CA VAL A 34 12.21 4.95 27.62
C VAL A 34 12.90 5.22 26.28
N TYR A 35 12.34 4.75 25.16
CA TYR A 35 12.85 5.04 23.82
C TYR A 35 12.83 6.55 23.50
N ILE A 36 11.71 7.22 23.78
CA ILE A 36 11.58 8.67 23.56
C ILE A 36 12.59 9.43 24.42
N ALA A 37 12.71 9.07 25.70
CA ALA A 37 13.69 9.67 26.61
C ALA A 37 15.12 9.46 26.11
N ALA A 38 15.47 8.25 25.67
CA ALA A 38 16.79 7.94 25.12
C ALA A 38 17.11 8.80 23.89
N ARG A 39 16.12 9.04 23.02
CA ARG A 39 16.28 9.90 21.85
C ARG A 39 16.50 11.37 22.21
N ILE A 40 15.71 11.90 23.15
CA ILE A 40 15.83 13.29 23.62
C ILE A 40 17.19 13.51 24.30
N LEU A 41 17.67 12.53 25.06
CA LEU A 41 18.98 12.56 25.73
C LEU A 41 20.15 12.26 24.78
N GLY A 42 19.91 11.96 23.50
CA GLY A 42 20.96 11.65 22.52
C GLY A 42 21.68 10.32 22.76
N LEU A 43 21.06 9.36 23.47
CA LEU A 43 21.65 8.05 23.77
C LEU A 43 21.61 7.13 22.54
N TYR A 44 22.62 7.25 21.67
CA TYR A 44 22.70 6.51 20.40
C TYR A 44 22.62 4.99 20.58
N LEU A 45 23.46 4.41 21.47
CA LEU A 45 23.52 2.96 21.66
C LEU A 45 22.19 2.40 22.21
N THR A 46 21.59 3.11 23.17
CA THR A 46 20.28 2.76 23.73
C THR A 46 19.19 2.82 22.66
N THR A 47 19.21 3.84 21.79
CA THR A 47 18.24 4.00 20.72
C THR A 47 18.30 2.83 19.73
N ILE A 48 19.51 2.44 19.30
CA ILE A 48 19.69 1.29 18.40
C ILE A 48 19.30 -0.02 19.07
N ALA A 49 19.70 -0.23 20.33
CA ALA A 49 19.36 -1.43 21.08
C ALA A 49 17.83 -1.58 21.23
N LEU A 50 17.12 -0.51 21.60
CA LEU A 50 15.66 -0.53 21.71
C LEU A 50 15.00 -0.73 20.34
N GLN A 51 15.55 -0.18 19.25
CA GLN A 51 15.03 -0.39 17.90
C GLN A 51 15.13 -1.86 17.47
N ALA A 52 16.27 -2.51 17.73
CA ALA A 52 16.45 -3.94 17.47
C ALA A 52 15.50 -4.78 18.34
N PHE A 53 15.35 -4.43 19.62
CA PHE A 53 14.39 -5.07 20.52
C PHE A 53 12.96 -4.97 19.98
N PHE A 54 12.51 -3.79 19.56
CA PHE A 54 11.16 -3.59 19.01
C PHE A 54 10.91 -4.43 17.75
N ALA A 55 11.91 -4.57 16.88
CA ALA A 55 11.78 -5.39 15.68
C ALA A 55 11.48 -6.86 16.02
N VAL A 56 12.23 -7.46 16.95
CA VAL A 56 12.00 -8.84 17.42
C VAL A 56 10.69 -8.94 18.20
N PHE A 57 10.42 -7.96 19.06
CA PHE A 57 9.24 -7.92 19.90
C PHE A 57 7.94 -7.93 19.08
N ILE A 58 7.86 -7.17 17.97
CA ILE A 58 6.68 -7.17 17.10
C ILE A 58 6.41 -8.57 16.53
N VAL A 59 7.45 -9.29 16.11
CA VAL A 59 7.29 -10.66 15.57
C VAL A 59 6.76 -11.59 16.67
N VAL A 60 7.37 -11.60 17.84
CA VAL A 60 6.93 -12.42 18.98
C VAL A 60 5.50 -12.05 19.39
N MET A 61 5.17 -10.76 19.40
CA MET A 61 3.83 -10.26 19.71
C MET A 61 2.78 -10.83 18.75
N VAL A 62 3.03 -10.80 17.44
CA VAL A 62 2.10 -11.35 16.43
C VAL A 62 1.89 -12.85 16.64
N ILE A 63 2.94 -13.59 16.99
CA ILE A 63 2.86 -15.03 17.27
C ILE A 63 2.00 -15.28 18.53
N ILE A 64 2.26 -14.55 19.62
CA ILE A 64 1.52 -14.70 20.88
C ILE A 64 0.04 -14.31 20.71
N PHE A 65 -0.24 -13.26 19.94
CA PHE A 65 -1.58 -12.71 19.73
C PHE A 65 -2.28 -13.20 18.46
N GLN A 66 -1.75 -14.26 17.84
CA GLN A 66 -2.29 -14.76 16.58
C GLN A 66 -3.78 -15.11 16.69
N ASP A 67 -4.19 -15.70 17.81
CA ASP A 67 -5.58 -16.08 18.08
C ASP A 67 -6.48 -14.85 18.33
N GLU A 68 -6.01 -13.88 19.11
CA GLU A 68 -6.76 -12.63 19.33
C GLU A 68 -6.96 -11.84 18.05
N LEU A 69 -5.95 -11.77 17.17
CA LEU A 69 -6.06 -11.13 15.87
C LEU A 69 -7.11 -11.83 15.00
N ARG A 70 -7.10 -13.17 14.98
CA ARG A 70 -8.14 -13.95 14.29
C ARG A 70 -9.54 -13.60 14.82
N HIS A 71 -9.71 -13.52 16.14
CA HIS A 71 -10.99 -13.14 16.76
C HIS A 71 -11.42 -11.72 16.41
N LEU A 72 -10.48 -10.78 16.32
CA LEU A 72 -10.78 -9.42 15.90
C LEU A 72 -11.32 -9.42 14.45
N PHE A 73 -10.69 -10.17 13.55
CA PHE A 73 -11.16 -10.31 12.17
C PHE A 73 -12.51 -11.03 12.06
N GLU A 74 -12.74 -12.08 12.85
CA GLU A 74 -14.05 -12.74 12.94
C GLU A 74 -15.14 -11.74 13.35
N ARG A 75 -14.89 -10.91 14.38
CA ARG A 75 -15.83 -9.87 14.82
C ARG A 75 -16.05 -8.78 13.76
N LEU A 76 -15.00 -8.37 13.04
CA LEU A 76 -15.09 -7.39 11.96
C LEU A 76 -15.84 -7.95 10.73
N ALA A 77 -15.63 -9.22 10.39
CA ALA A 77 -16.37 -9.90 9.33
C ALA A 77 -17.88 -9.96 9.65
N LEU A 78 -18.24 -10.22 10.91
CA LEU A 78 -19.62 -10.14 11.38
C LEU A 78 -20.19 -8.72 11.27
N LEU A 79 -19.40 -7.68 11.54
CA LEU A 79 -19.76 -6.27 11.30
C LEU A 79 -20.00 -5.94 9.81
N GLY A 80 -19.26 -6.58 8.89
CA GLY A 80 -19.50 -6.48 7.45
C GLY A 80 -20.80 -7.18 7.02
N MET A 81 -21.11 -8.32 7.64
CA MET A 81 -22.37 -9.06 7.46
C MET A 81 -23.58 -8.38 8.14
N LEU A 82 -23.37 -7.43 9.05
CA LEU A 82 -24.45 -6.62 9.64
C LEU A 82 -25.21 -5.76 8.61
N ARG A 83 -24.68 -5.58 7.38
CA ARG A 83 -25.42 -4.93 6.29
C ARG A 83 -26.48 -5.82 5.65
N ASN A 84 -26.43 -7.13 5.89
CA ASN A 84 -27.36 -8.10 5.29
C ASN A 84 -28.03 -9.02 6.32
N ARG A 85 -28.13 -8.58 7.58
CA ARG A 85 -28.93 -9.30 8.57
C ARG A 85 -30.38 -9.20 8.12
N GLU A 86 -30.85 -10.29 7.53
CA GLU A 86 -32.24 -10.57 7.27
C GLU A 86 -33.10 -9.95 8.36
N THR A 87 -34.11 -9.20 7.89
CA THR A 87 -35.37 -8.93 8.57
C THR A 87 -35.42 -9.44 10.00
N LYS A 88 -35.46 -8.49 10.95
CA LYS A 88 -36.09 -8.64 12.26
C LYS A 88 -37.29 -9.59 12.18
N LYS A 89 -37.08 -10.89 12.36
CA LYS A 89 -38.13 -11.74 12.90
C LYS A 89 -38.34 -11.23 14.31
N ASN A 90 -39.58 -10.92 14.65
CA ASN A 90 -39.98 -10.70 16.04
C ASN A 90 -39.80 -12.04 16.75
N ILE A 91 -38.56 -12.38 17.13
CA ILE A 91 -38.30 -13.54 17.97
C ILE A 91 -39.11 -13.29 19.25
N PRO A 92 -40.05 -14.18 19.60
CA PRO A 92 -40.90 -13.98 20.76
C PRO A 92 -40.08 -14.27 22.03
N PHE A 93 -39.20 -13.35 22.42
CA PHE A 93 -38.24 -13.56 23.52
C PHE A 93 -38.92 -13.93 24.84
N ASN A 94 -40.13 -13.40 25.08
CA ASN A 94 -40.93 -13.76 26.24
C ASN A 94 -41.32 -15.25 26.20
N ASP A 95 -41.78 -15.72 25.04
CA ASP A 95 -42.23 -17.10 24.85
C ASP A 95 -41.02 -18.05 24.91
N CYS A 96 -39.88 -17.69 24.33
CA CYS A 96 -38.64 -18.46 24.48
C CYS A 96 -38.19 -18.56 25.96
N ALA A 97 -38.22 -17.45 26.70
CA ALA A 97 -37.86 -17.43 28.12
C ALA A 97 -38.84 -18.28 28.96
N GLU A 98 -40.13 -18.26 28.60
CA GLU A 98 -41.16 -19.08 29.23
C GLU A 98 -40.99 -20.58 28.94
N MET A 99 -40.73 -20.96 27.69
CA MET A 99 -40.45 -22.35 27.31
C MET A 99 -39.21 -22.88 28.02
N LEU A 100 -38.11 -22.11 28.07
CA LEU A 100 -36.89 -22.51 28.77
C LEU A 100 -37.11 -22.67 30.27
N THR A 101 -37.81 -21.72 30.90
CA THR A 101 -38.13 -21.78 32.32
C THR A 101 -38.98 -23.01 32.64
N SER A 102 -39.97 -23.30 31.80
CA SER A 102 -40.86 -24.46 31.98
C SER A 102 -40.14 -25.78 31.78
N ALA A 103 -39.30 -25.90 30.76
CA ALA A 103 -38.50 -27.09 30.49
C ALA A 103 -37.48 -27.38 31.60
N VAL A 104 -36.73 -26.36 32.04
CA VAL A 104 -35.76 -26.49 33.12
C VAL A 104 -36.46 -26.81 34.45
N ALA A 105 -37.65 -26.26 34.71
CA ALA A 105 -38.46 -26.61 35.88
C ALA A 105 -38.94 -28.07 35.83
N ALA A 106 -39.32 -28.59 34.65
CA ALA A 106 -39.73 -29.98 34.48
C ALA A 106 -38.57 -30.95 34.71
N LEU A 107 -37.39 -30.66 34.15
CA LEU A 107 -36.16 -31.42 34.35
C LEU A 107 -35.71 -31.39 35.82
N SER A 108 -35.79 -30.23 36.47
CA SER A 108 -35.50 -30.06 37.90
C SER A 108 -36.38 -30.94 38.78
N ARG A 109 -37.70 -30.97 38.55
CA ARG A 109 -38.64 -31.84 39.28
C ARG A 109 -38.32 -33.33 39.12
N LYS A 110 -37.87 -33.73 37.93
CA LYS A 110 -37.46 -35.11 37.60
C LYS A 110 -36.02 -35.42 38.04
N ARG A 111 -35.27 -34.43 38.55
CA ARG A 111 -33.82 -34.49 38.80
C ARG A 111 -33.02 -34.99 37.60
N THR A 112 -33.43 -34.58 36.41
CA THR A 112 -32.73 -34.90 35.17
C THR A 112 -31.65 -33.85 34.91
N GLY A 113 -30.39 -34.29 34.86
CA GLY A 113 -29.26 -33.41 34.59
C GLY A 113 -29.34 -32.79 33.20
N ALA A 114 -29.18 -31.47 33.10
CA ALA A 114 -29.30 -30.77 31.83
C ALA A 114 -28.34 -29.59 31.72
N LEU A 115 -27.92 -29.27 30.50
CA LEU A 115 -27.04 -28.14 30.18
C LEU A 115 -27.51 -27.48 28.88
N LEU A 116 -28.14 -26.31 29.01
CA LEU A 116 -28.65 -25.54 27.88
C LEU A 116 -27.81 -24.27 27.73
N VAL A 117 -27.25 -24.03 26.55
CA VAL A 117 -26.46 -22.84 26.24
C VAL A 117 -27.23 -21.95 25.30
N ILE A 118 -27.52 -20.72 25.73
CA ILE A 118 -28.13 -19.70 24.89
C ILE A 118 -27.01 -18.82 24.31
N LYS A 119 -26.91 -18.80 22.98
CA LYS A 119 -25.87 -18.09 22.24
C LYS A 119 -26.00 -16.58 22.38
N GLY A 120 -24.89 -15.93 22.71
CA GLY A 120 -24.74 -14.47 22.71
C GLY A 120 -24.40 -13.89 21.33
N ASN A 121 -23.67 -12.78 21.27
CA ASN A 121 -23.13 -12.27 19.98
C ASN A 121 -21.67 -12.67 19.74
N GLU A 122 -20.96 -13.26 20.71
CA GLU A 122 -19.66 -13.85 20.43
C GLU A 122 -19.85 -15.24 19.78
N PRO A 123 -19.04 -15.59 18.77
CA PRO A 123 -19.06 -16.93 18.20
C PRO A 123 -18.59 -17.95 19.24
N ILE A 124 -19.38 -19.01 19.41
CA ILE A 124 -19.13 -20.06 20.40
C ILE A 124 -18.57 -21.34 19.77
N GLU A 125 -18.60 -21.43 18.44
CA GLU A 125 -18.32 -22.63 17.65
C GLU A 125 -16.93 -23.19 17.91
N ARG A 126 -15.93 -22.33 18.13
CA ARG A 126 -14.54 -22.74 18.41
C ARG A 126 -14.33 -23.38 19.78
N TYR A 127 -15.31 -23.25 20.68
CA TYR A 127 -15.27 -23.86 22.01
C TYR A 127 -16.15 -25.12 22.09
N ILE A 128 -16.78 -25.49 20.98
CA ILE A 128 -17.60 -26.69 20.90
C ILE A 128 -16.77 -27.76 20.20
N GLU A 129 -16.33 -28.78 20.95
CA GLU A 129 -15.42 -29.81 20.42
C GLU A 129 -16.16 -30.96 19.71
N ALA A 130 -17.42 -31.19 20.08
CA ALA A 130 -18.30 -32.21 19.47
C ALA A 130 -19.75 -31.72 19.47
N GLY A 131 -20.63 -32.49 18.83
CA GLY A 131 -22.08 -32.24 18.81
C GLY A 131 -22.70 -32.55 17.45
N LYS A 132 -24.01 -32.79 17.44
CA LYS A 132 -24.78 -33.02 16.21
C LYS A 132 -25.59 -31.77 15.88
N GLU A 133 -25.55 -31.37 14.61
CA GLU A 133 -26.44 -30.32 14.09
C GLU A 133 -27.89 -30.77 14.25
N PHE A 134 -28.73 -29.87 14.74
CA PHE A 134 -30.12 -30.16 15.04
C PHE A 134 -30.89 -28.86 14.97
N ASP A 135 -31.58 -28.64 13.85
CA ASP A 135 -32.29 -27.40 13.57
C ASP A 135 -33.78 -27.54 13.88
N ALA A 136 -34.15 -27.30 15.15
CA ALA A 136 -35.51 -27.47 15.63
C ALA A 136 -36.01 -26.20 16.34
N LEU A 137 -37.32 -25.93 16.23
CA LEU A 137 -37.96 -24.90 17.04
C LEU A 137 -37.85 -25.28 18.51
N LEU A 138 -37.49 -24.31 19.34
CA LEU A 138 -37.47 -24.47 20.78
C LEU A 138 -38.87 -24.85 21.27
N SER A 139 -38.96 -25.95 22.01
CA SER A 139 -40.17 -26.39 22.71
C SER A 139 -39.77 -27.16 23.96
N GLN A 140 -40.67 -27.21 24.93
CA GLN A 140 -40.42 -27.91 26.19
C GLN A 140 -40.21 -29.41 25.94
N GLU A 141 -41.02 -30.00 25.06
CA GLU A 141 -41.03 -31.42 24.72
C GLU A 141 -39.70 -31.86 24.11
N ILE A 142 -39.13 -31.04 23.20
CA ILE A 142 -37.84 -31.34 22.58
C ILE A 142 -36.71 -31.27 23.61
N VAL A 143 -36.72 -30.27 24.49
CA VAL A 143 -35.71 -30.15 25.55
C VAL A 143 -35.78 -31.33 26.51
N GLU A 144 -36.98 -31.70 26.97
CA GLU A 144 -37.16 -32.88 27.84
C GLU A 144 -36.77 -34.18 27.14
N GLY A 145 -37.08 -34.33 25.85
CA GLY A 145 -36.72 -35.50 25.06
C GLY A 145 -35.21 -35.68 24.86
N ILE A 146 -34.48 -34.59 24.61
CA ILE A 146 -33.01 -34.64 24.42
C ILE A 146 -32.31 -35.10 25.71
N PHE A 147 -32.75 -34.61 26.86
CA PHE A 147 -32.15 -34.94 28.16
C PHE A 147 -32.70 -36.22 28.80
N HIS A 148 -33.52 -37.00 28.09
CA HIS A 148 -34.03 -38.26 28.61
C HIS A 148 -32.91 -39.30 28.76
N THR A 149 -32.76 -39.87 29.96
CA THR A 149 -31.62 -40.71 30.39
C THR A 149 -31.39 -41.95 29.52
N GLU A 150 -32.42 -42.45 28.84
CA GLU A 150 -32.36 -43.66 28.02
C GLU A 150 -31.84 -43.41 26.58
N THR A 151 -31.55 -42.15 26.23
CA THR A 151 -31.10 -41.78 24.88
C THR A 151 -29.60 -41.51 24.85
N PRO A 152 -28.84 -41.88 23.80
CA PRO A 152 -27.42 -41.51 23.68
C PRO A 152 -27.18 -39.99 23.55
N THR A 153 -28.24 -39.17 23.52
CA THR A 153 -28.22 -37.74 23.24
C THR A 153 -28.16 -36.85 24.49
N HIS A 154 -28.35 -37.42 25.69
CA HIS A 154 -28.41 -36.67 26.95
C HIS A 154 -27.04 -36.24 27.51
N ASP A 155 -25.95 -36.73 26.92
CA ASP A 155 -24.59 -36.38 27.33
C ASP A 155 -24.09 -35.16 26.56
N GLY A 156 -23.73 -34.11 27.29
CA GLY A 156 -23.34 -32.81 26.74
C GLY A 156 -24.43 -31.73 26.75
N ALA A 157 -24.12 -30.62 26.09
CA ALA A 157 -24.96 -29.42 26.06
C ALA A 157 -25.87 -29.35 24.83
N ILE A 158 -27.00 -28.66 24.95
CA ILE A 158 -27.74 -28.15 23.78
C ILE A 158 -27.39 -26.69 23.54
N ILE A 159 -27.33 -26.30 22.26
CA ILE A 159 -27.03 -24.94 21.84
C ILE A 159 -28.29 -24.31 21.25
N ILE A 160 -28.66 -23.14 21.75
CA ILE A 160 -29.87 -22.41 21.40
C ILE A 160 -29.49 -21.07 20.79
N ALA A 161 -29.97 -20.80 19.58
CA ALA A 161 -29.76 -19.55 18.86
C ALA A 161 -31.11 -18.92 18.49
N GLY A 162 -31.50 -17.88 19.22
CA GLY A 162 -32.82 -17.26 19.06
C GLY A 162 -33.95 -18.18 19.53
N GLU A 163 -34.88 -18.52 18.64
CA GLU A 163 -36.01 -19.43 18.91
C GLU A 163 -35.73 -20.89 18.51
N ARG A 164 -34.49 -21.22 18.16
CA ARG A 164 -34.14 -22.54 17.62
C ARG A 164 -33.04 -23.19 18.45
N ILE A 165 -33.19 -24.49 18.68
CA ILE A 165 -32.08 -25.35 19.05
C ILE A 165 -31.32 -25.59 17.75
N VAL A 166 -29.99 -25.43 17.78
CA VAL A 166 -29.12 -25.58 16.59
C VAL A 166 -28.20 -26.79 16.69
N LYS A 167 -27.86 -27.22 17.92
CA LYS A 167 -27.04 -28.41 18.19
C LYS A 167 -27.43 -29.08 19.49
N PHE A 168 -27.16 -30.38 19.61
CA PHE A 168 -27.21 -31.13 20.87
C PHE A 168 -25.96 -32.01 21.03
N GLY A 169 -25.75 -32.53 22.25
CA GLY A 169 -24.61 -33.38 22.58
C GLY A 169 -23.27 -32.66 22.49
N CYS A 170 -23.24 -31.36 22.80
CA CYS A 170 -22.05 -30.54 22.65
C CYS A 170 -21.12 -30.66 23.86
N HIS A 171 -19.85 -30.97 23.63
CA HIS A 171 -18.82 -30.89 24.67
C HIS A 171 -18.27 -29.47 24.75
N LEU A 172 -18.25 -28.92 25.96
CA LEU A 172 -17.83 -27.55 26.26
C LEU A 172 -16.56 -27.56 27.13
N PRO A 173 -15.74 -26.49 27.09
CA PRO A 173 -14.58 -26.37 27.95
C PRO A 173 -15.00 -26.33 29.43
N LEU A 174 -14.29 -27.06 30.27
CA LEU A 174 -14.48 -27.04 31.72
C LEU A 174 -13.73 -25.84 32.33
N SER A 175 -14.36 -25.15 33.27
CA SER A 175 -13.68 -24.15 34.10
C SER A 175 -12.78 -24.85 35.13
N THR A 176 -11.59 -24.27 35.35
CA THR A 176 -10.68 -24.65 36.44
C THR A 176 -10.89 -23.79 37.69
N ASN A 177 -11.88 -22.89 37.69
CA ASN A 177 -12.16 -22.01 38.81
C ASN A 177 -12.92 -22.75 39.91
N VAL A 178 -12.15 -23.33 40.85
CA VAL A 178 -12.69 -24.10 41.98
C VAL A 178 -13.65 -23.28 42.86
N GLY A 179 -13.50 -21.95 42.89
CA GLY A 179 -14.38 -21.07 43.68
C GLY A 179 -15.81 -20.99 43.15
N GLU A 180 -15.98 -21.02 41.83
CA GLU A 180 -17.29 -20.94 41.15
C GLU A 180 -17.89 -22.32 40.91
N VAL A 181 -17.06 -23.33 40.63
CA VAL A 181 -17.51 -24.70 40.38
C VAL A 181 -17.78 -25.45 41.70
N GLY A 182 -17.01 -25.19 42.76
CA GLY A 182 -17.21 -25.77 44.09
C GLY A 182 -17.29 -27.31 44.07
N ARG A 183 -18.35 -27.87 44.68
CA ARG A 183 -18.67 -29.32 44.69
C ARG A 183 -19.58 -29.73 43.51
N SER A 184 -19.76 -28.87 42.52
CA SER A 184 -20.72 -29.09 41.45
C SER A 184 -20.17 -30.04 40.38
N GLY A 185 -21.06 -30.80 39.74
CA GLY A 185 -20.69 -31.77 38.70
C GLY A 185 -20.13 -31.16 37.41
N THR A 186 -19.70 -32.03 36.49
CA THR A 186 -19.05 -31.67 35.21
C THR A 186 -19.88 -30.72 34.34
N ARG A 187 -21.23 -30.83 34.35
CA ARG A 187 -22.12 -29.90 33.62
C ARG A 187 -22.04 -28.45 34.13
N HIS A 188 -21.84 -28.26 35.44
CA HIS A 188 -21.63 -26.93 36.00
C HIS A 188 -20.28 -26.36 35.57
N ALA A 189 -19.22 -27.17 35.68
CA ALA A 189 -17.89 -26.77 35.22
C ALA A 189 -17.87 -26.41 33.72
N ALA A 190 -18.58 -27.17 32.89
CA ALA A 190 -18.78 -26.91 31.46
C ALA A 190 -19.52 -25.58 31.21
N GLY A 191 -20.64 -25.36 31.91
CA GLY A 191 -21.42 -24.13 31.77
C GLY A 191 -20.64 -22.88 32.19
N VAL A 192 -19.88 -22.96 33.29
CA VAL A 192 -18.98 -21.88 33.74
C VAL A 192 -17.86 -21.67 32.74
N GLY A 193 -17.17 -22.74 32.31
CA GLY A 193 -16.03 -22.65 31.40
C GLY A 193 -16.36 -22.04 30.04
N LEU A 194 -17.56 -22.30 29.51
CA LEU A 194 -18.02 -21.59 28.31
C LEU A 194 -18.34 -20.11 28.60
N SER A 195 -18.99 -19.80 29.73
CA SER A 195 -19.36 -18.43 30.11
C SER A 195 -18.16 -17.53 30.48
N GLU A 196 -17.00 -18.11 30.81
CA GLU A 196 -15.74 -17.37 31.01
C GLU A 196 -15.13 -16.90 29.68
N ARG A 197 -15.38 -17.65 28.61
CA ARG A 197 -14.73 -17.49 27.30
C ARG A 197 -15.60 -16.76 26.28
N THR A 198 -16.90 -16.68 26.55
CA THR A 198 -17.94 -16.15 25.67
C THR A 198 -18.95 -15.34 26.49
N ASP A 199 -19.85 -14.66 25.80
CA ASP A 199 -20.98 -13.98 26.41
C ASP A 199 -22.27 -14.84 26.42
N ALA A 200 -22.14 -16.15 26.22
CA ALA A 200 -23.27 -17.07 26.28
C ALA A 200 -23.78 -17.24 27.72
N LEU A 201 -25.08 -17.53 27.85
CA LEU A 201 -25.71 -17.86 29.12
C LEU A 201 -25.97 -19.36 29.17
N SER A 202 -25.46 -20.03 30.20
CA SER A 202 -25.67 -21.47 30.40
C SER A 202 -26.67 -21.71 31.52
N LEU A 203 -27.75 -22.42 31.23
CA LEU A 203 -28.69 -22.96 32.21
C LEU A 203 -28.31 -24.40 32.53
N ILE A 204 -28.14 -24.70 33.81
CA ILE A 204 -27.74 -26.02 34.28
C ILE A 204 -28.79 -26.54 35.24
N VAL A 205 -29.14 -27.82 35.12
CA VAL A 205 -29.93 -28.56 36.13
C VAL A 205 -29.05 -29.65 36.72
N SER A 206 -28.94 -29.69 38.04
CA SER A 206 -28.23 -30.72 38.77
C SER A 206 -28.98 -32.06 38.74
N GLU A 207 -28.31 -33.14 38.35
CA GLU A 207 -28.86 -34.50 38.42
C GLU A 207 -28.95 -35.03 39.86
N GLU A 208 -28.10 -34.53 40.75
CA GLU A 208 -28.07 -34.97 42.16
C GLU A 208 -29.16 -34.28 42.98
N THR A 209 -29.29 -32.96 42.81
CA THR A 209 -30.12 -32.11 43.68
C THR A 209 -31.38 -31.58 42.99
N GLY A 210 -31.44 -31.62 41.66
CA GLY A 210 -32.47 -30.93 40.88
C GLY A 210 -32.32 -29.40 40.89
N GLU A 211 -31.26 -28.85 41.50
CA GLU A 211 -31.06 -27.41 41.59
C GLU A 211 -30.78 -26.80 40.21
N ILE A 212 -31.36 -25.62 39.96
CA ILE A 212 -31.19 -24.86 38.73
C ILE A 212 -30.12 -23.80 38.95
N SER A 213 -29.14 -23.77 38.06
CA SER A 213 -28.02 -22.84 38.11
C SER A 213 -27.87 -22.10 36.79
N VAL A 214 -27.45 -20.84 36.86
CA VAL A 214 -27.17 -20.00 35.69
C VAL A 214 -25.70 -19.60 35.71
N ALA A 215 -24.95 -19.95 34.65
CA ALA A 215 -23.59 -19.47 34.46
C ALA A 215 -23.57 -18.33 33.44
N GLU A 216 -23.03 -17.17 33.84
CA GLU A 216 -22.97 -15.97 33.01
C GLU A 216 -21.71 -15.14 33.37
N ASN A 217 -20.90 -14.78 32.37
CA ASN A 217 -19.63 -14.05 32.55
C ASN A 217 -18.67 -14.72 33.56
N GLY A 218 -18.65 -16.06 33.61
CA GLY A 218 -17.79 -16.83 34.51
C GLY A 218 -18.29 -16.95 35.95
N HIS A 219 -19.48 -16.44 36.27
CA HIS A 219 -20.10 -16.59 37.58
C HIS A 219 -21.27 -17.57 37.54
N LEU A 220 -21.34 -18.45 38.53
CA LEU A 220 -22.43 -19.41 38.71
C LEU A 220 -23.41 -18.89 39.78
N THR A 221 -24.69 -18.78 39.43
CA THR A 221 -25.75 -18.40 40.38
C THR A 221 -26.83 -19.47 40.42
N SER A 222 -26.99 -20.15 41.55
CA SER A 222 -28.11 -21.06 41.79
C SER A 222 -29.38 -20.28 42.11
N THR A 223 -30.51 -20.72 41.56
CA THR A 223 -31.83 -20.15 41.86
C THR A 223 -32.90 -21.24 41.95
N ARG A 224 -33.83 -21.09 42.89
CA ARG A 224 -35.06 -21.90 42.97
C ARG A 224 -36.30 -21.11 42.55
N ASP A 225 -36.13 -19.80 42.34
CA ASP A 225 -37.20 -18.90 41.95
C ASP A 225 -37.29 -18.83 40.42
N LEU A 226 -38.32 -19.49 39.87
CA LEU A 226 -38.59 -19.53 38.43
C LEU A 226 -38.97 -18.15 37.87
N VAL A 227 -39.53 -17.25 38.70
CA VAL A 227 -39.86 -15.88 38.27
C VAL A 227 -38.56 -15.11 38.06
N GLN A 228 -37.62 -15.18 39.00
CA GLN A 228 -36.30 -14.58 38.85
C GLN A 228 -35.54 -15.16 37.66
N LEU A 229 -35.64 -16.48 37.43
CA LEU A 229 -35.03 -17.13 36.27
C LEU A 229 -35.59 -16.58 34.95
N LYS A 230 -36.92 -16.48 34.82
CA LYS A 230 -37.58 -15.92 33.63
C LYS A 230 -37.16 -14.48 33.38
N VAL A 231 -37.13 -13.65 34.43
CA VAL A 231 -36.68 -12.25 34.34
C VAL A 231 -35.21 -12.17 33.90
N ARG A 232 -34.34 -13.03 34.44
CA ARG A 232 -32.92 -13.08 34.05
C ARG A 232 -32.75 -13.46 32.57
N LEU A 233 -33.49 -14.47 32.10
CA LEU A 233 -33.49 -14.88 30.69
C LEU A 233 -34.01 -13.77 29.77
N LEU A 234 -35.12 -13.13 30.14
CA LEU A 234 -35.66 -12.01 29.36
C LEU A 234 -34.66 -10.85 29.28
N ASN A 235 -34.02 -10.51 30.39
CA ASN A 235 -32.99 -9.47 30.42
C ASN A 235 -31.78 -9.83 29.55
N PHE A 236 -31.36 -11.10 29.52
CA PHE A 236 -30.30 -11.58 28.63
C PHE A 236 -30.69 -11.36 27.16
N TYR A 237 -31.89 -11.79 26.76
CA TYR A 237 -32.39 -11.58 25.39
C TYR A 237 -32.51 -10.09 25.04
N LEU A 238 -33.11 -9.27 25.91
CA LEU A 238 -33.30 -7.84 25.65
C LEU A 238 -31.96 -7.10 25.55
N LYS A 239 -31.02 -7.35 26.47
CA LYS A 239 -29.70 -6.70 26.46
C LYS A 239 -28.90 -7.03 25.21
N ARG A 240 -29.09 -8.21 24.62
CA ARG A 240 -28.24 -8.70 23.53
C ARG A 240 -28.84 -8.53 22.13
N PHE A 241 -30.16 -8.61 22.01
CA PHE A 241 -30.88 -8.54 20.73
C PHE A 241 -31.66 -7.23 20.53
N VAL A 242 -31.91 -6.45 21.58
CA VAL A 242 -32.49 -5.10 21.46
C VAL A 242 -31.39 -4.06 21.60
N SER A 243 -31.17 -3.28 20.53
CA SER A 243 -30.19 -2.19 20.54
C SER A 243 -30.42 -1.27 21.74
N PRO A 244 -29.38 -0.98 22.56
CA PRO A 244 -29.53 0.01 23.60
C PRO A 244 -29.89 1.34 22.94
N LYS A 245 -30.98 1.97 23.40
CA LYS A 245 -31.33 3.37 23.08
C LYS A 245 -30.04 4.20 23.21
N LYS A 246 -29.63 4.90 22.13
CA LYS A 246 -28.38 5.68 22.07
C LYS A 246 -28.17 6.43 23.39
N LYS A 247 -27.25 5.95 24.23
CA LYS A 247 -26.83 6.70 25.42
C LYS A 247 -26.13 7.96 24.90
N GLY A 248 -26.56 9.13 25.37
CA GLY A 248 -26.06 10.42 24.89
C GLY A 248 -24.54 10.53 24.97
N LEU A 249 -23.96 11.26 24.01
CA LEU A 249 -22.52 11.53 23.85
C LEU A 249 -21.78 11.84 25.17
N LEU A 250 -22.45 12.46 26.14
CA LEU A 250 -21.91 12.81 27.45
C LEU A 250 -21.54 11.61 28.34
N ASN A 251 -22.29 10.49 28.31
CA ASN A 251 -21.95 9.29 29.10
C ASN A 251 -20.86 8.43 28.44
N MET A 252 -20.58 8.67 27.16
CA MET A 252 -19.43 8.10 26.47
C MET A 252 -18.14 8.81 26.87
N ILE A 253 -18.21 10.07 27.32
CA ILE A 253 -17.06 10.84 27.81
C ILE A 253 -16.68 10.44 29.26
N THR A 254 -17.63 10.06 30.11
CA THR A 254 -17.37 9.75 31.54
C THR A 254 -17.07 8.28 31.85
N SER A 255 -17.28 7.35 30.93
CA SER A 255 -16.88 5.94 31.11
C SER A 255 -15.51 5.66 30.48
N HIS A 256 -14.65 4.92 31.20
CA HIS A 256 -13.27 4.55 30.80
C HIS A 256 -12.31 5.75 30.69
N SER A 257 -12.10 6.47 31.81
CA SER A 257 -11.23 7.65 31.86
C SER A 257 -9.74 7.31 31.74
N LEU A 258 -9.31 6.17 32.30
CA LEU A 258 -7.91 5.75 32.30
C LEU A 258 -7.45 5.41 30.87
N GLU A 259 -8.29 4.73 30.10
CA GLU A 259 -8.04 4.34 28.70
C GLU A 259 -7.94 5.56 27.79
N LYS A 260 -8.74 6.60 28.03
CA LYS A 260 -8.67 7.87 27.28
C LYS A 260 -7.39 8.65 27.56
N VAL A 261 -6.98 8.68 28.83
CA VAL A 261 -5.73 9.35 29.25
C VAL A 261 -4.54 8.61 28.64
N MET A 262 -4.50 7.28 28.72
CA MET A 262 -3.46 6.47 28.09
C MET A 262 -3.41 6.67 26.57
N ALA A 263 -4.57 6.65 25.90
CA ALA A 263 -4.64 6.85 24.45
C ALA A 263 -4.14 8.24 24.01
N SER A 264 -4.52 9.29 24.76
CA SER A 264 -4.09 10.66 24.47
C SER A 264 -2.60 10.85 24.73
N PHE A 265 -2.06 10.26 25.81
CA PHE A 265 -0.63 10.33 26.13
C PHE A 265 0.22 9.57 25.10
N LEU A 266 -0.23 8.39 24.67
CA LEU A 266 0.47 7.60 23.65
C LEU A 266 0.40 8.27 22.27
N ALA A 267 -0.73 8.86 21.91
CA ALA A 267 -0.86 9.66 20.68
C ALA A 267 0.07 10.88 20.70
N LEU A 268 0.17 11.57 21.85
CA LEU A 268 1.06 12.72 22.02
C LEU A 268 2.55 12.30 21.95
N GLY A 269 2.91 11.18 22.58
CA GLY A 269 4.26 10.62 22.53
C GLY A 269 4.65 10.20 21.11
N LEU A 270 3.76 9.52 20.38
CA LEU A 270 3.96 9.20 18.96
C LEU A 270 4.11 10.45 18.11
N TRP A 271 3.28 11.47 18.34
CA TRP A 271 3.39 12.73 17.61
C TRP A 271 4.74 13.41 17.90
N LEU A 272 5.18 13.51 19.16
CA LEU A 272 6.51 14.07 19.48
C LEU A 272 7.67 13.28 18.87
N ALA A 273 7.57 11.95 18.84
CA ALA A 273 8.60 11.09 18.26
C ALA A 273 8.66 11.18 16.73
N PHE A 274 7.53 11.29 16.04
CA PHE A 274 7.47 11.17 14.58
C PHE A 274 7.13 12.48 13.83
N ALA A 275 6.71 13.54 14.51
CA ALA A 275 6.35 14.82 13.88
C ALA A 275 7.55 15.71 13.55
N HIS A 276 8.79 15.28 13.84
CA HIS A 276 9.97 15.98 13.35
C HIS A 276 10.11 15.69 11.85
N PRO A 277 9.98 16.70 10.97
CA PRO A 277 10.19 16.52 9.54
C PRO A 277 11.60 15.95 9.33
N GLY A 278 11.72 14.89 8.52
CA GLY A 278 13.03 14.31 8.19
C GLY A 278 14.00 15.39 7.70
N GLU A 279 15.28 15.22 7.99
CA GLU A 279 16.33 16.19 7.65
C GLU A 279 16.23 16.60 6.17
N MET A 280 16.32 17.91 5.92
CA MET A 280 16.33 18.45 4.56
C MET A 280 17.71 18.16 3.95
N VAL A 281 17.73 17.30 2.94
CA VAL A 281 18.96 16.93 2.23
C VAL A 281 19.09 17.80 0.98
N ARG A 282 20.33 18.16 0.62
CA ARG A 282 20.65 18.82 -0.65
C ARG A 282 21.39 17.85 -1.55
N ARG A 283 21.01 17.76 -2.83
CA ARG A 283 21.69 16.93 -3.84
C ARG A 283 21.85 17.70 -5.14
N TYR A 284 23.00 17.54 -5.77
CA TYR A 284 23.29 18.08 -7.09
C TYR A 284 22.88 17.07 -8.16
N PHE A 285 22.34 17.56 -9.28
CA PHE A 285 21.98 16.78 -10.45
C PHE A 285 22.58 17.42 -11.68
N ILE A 286 23.18 16.61 -12.54
CA ILE A 286 23.64 17.04 -13.86
C ILE A 286 22.45 16.93 -14.80
N VAL A 287 22.00 18.08 -15.28
CA VAL A 287 20.77 18.22 -16.07
C VAL A 287 21.14 18.59 -17.51
N PRO A 288 20.69 17.82 -18.51
CA PRO A 288 20.93 18.17 -19.91
C PRO A 288 20.11 19.40 -20.32
N VAL A 289 20.71 20.22 -21.20
CA VAL A 289 20.07 21.41 -21.75
C VAL A 289 19.43 21.10 -23.10
N GLU A 290 18.14 21.40 -23.23
CA GLU A 290 17.38 21.29 -24.48
C GLU A 290 17.01 22.68 -25.01
N TYR A 291 17.34 22.93 -26.27
CA TYR A 291 16.96 24.16 -26.98
C TYR A 291 15.64 23.92 -27.72
N ARG A 292 14.62 24.74 -27.42
CA ARG A 292 13.31 24.72 -28.11
C ARG A 292 13.17 25.92 -29.04
N ASN A 293 12.38 25.77 -30.11
CA ASN A 293 12.06 26.86 -31.05
C ASN A 293 13.28 27.55 -31.70
N LEU A 294 14.33 26.79 -32.04
CA LEU A 294 15.44 27.35 -32.81
C LEU A 294 14.96 27.68 -34.23
N GLY A 295 15.08 28.94 -34.65
CA GLY A 295 14.72 29.37 -36.01
C GLY A 295 15.52 28.62 -37.08
N THR A 296 14.91 28.38 -38.24
CA THR A 296 15.55 27.66 -39.36
C THR A 296 16.70 28.44 -40.02
N ASP A 297 16.80 29.73 -39.74
CA ASP A 297 17.76 30.68 -40.32
C ASP A 297 18.94 31.01 -39.38
N ILE A 298 18.97 30.44 -38.17
CA ILE A 298 19.98 30.74 -37.14
C ILE A 298 20.61 29.44 -36.63
N VAL A 299 21.93 29.44 -36.47
CA VAL A 299 22.67 28.35 -35.82
C VAL A 299 23.43 28.88 -34.60
N ILE A 300 23.38 28.12 -33.51
CA ILE A 300 24.21 28.37 -32.32
C ILE A 300 25.59 27.76 -32.59
N THR A 301 26.62 28.60 -32.56
CA THR A 301 28.03 28.20 -32.70
C THR A 301 28.63 27.94 -31.32
N GLU A 302 29.75 27.23 -31.25
CA GLU A 302 30.44 26.97 -29.98
C GLU A 302 30.84 28.27 -29.25
N PRO A 303 30.79 28.31 -27.91
CA PRO A 303 30.52 27.21 -26.98
C PRO A 303 29.01 26.91 -26.80
N LYS A 304 28.63 25.62 -26.86
CA LYS A 304 27.26 25.15 -26.57
C LYS A 304 27.16 24.64 -25.15
N LEU A 305 26.15 25.09 -24.42
CA LEU A 305 25.85 24.59 -23.08
C LEU A 305 25.13 23.25 -23.21
N LYS A 306 25.81 22.16 -22.86
CA LYS A 306 25.27 20.79 -22.96
C LYS A 306 24.58 20.36 -21.66
N GLU A 307 25.17 20.71 -20.53
CA GLU A 307 24.76 20.25 -19.20
C GLU A 307 24.88 21.40 -18.20
N VAL A 308 24.02 21.38 -17.17
CA VAL A 308 23.99 22.35 -16.07
C VAL A 308 23.83 21.60 -14.77
N THR A 309 24.51 22.04 -13.72
CA THR A 309 24.38 21.45 -12.39
C THR A 309 23.26 22.15 -11.64
N VAL A 310 22.23 21.40 -11.26
CA VAL A 310 21.09 21.91 -10.49
C VAL A 310 21.13 21.34 -9.08
N THR A 311 21.15 22.21 -8.08
CA THR A 311 21.09 21.81 -6.67
C THR A 311 19.65 21.81 -6.19
N LEU A 312 19.15 20.65 -5.81
CA LEU A 312 17.80 20.44 -5.30
C LEU A 312 17.82 20.21 -3.78
N SER A 313 16.78 20.67 -3.09
CA SER A 313 16.59 20.52 -1.64
C SER A 313 15.22 19.93 -1.32
N GLY A 314 15.19 18.91 -0.47
CA GLY A 314 13.96 18.21 -0.09
C GLY A 314 14.18 17.12 0.96
N THR A 315 13.12 16.42 1.35
CA THR A 315 13.22 15.27 2.25
C THR A 315 13.74 14.03 1.50
N GLU A 316 14.39 13.12 2.22
CA GLU A 316 14.95 11.89 1.62
C GLU A 316 13.90 11.06 0.86
N GLN A 317 12.69 10.96 1.40
CA GLN A 317 11.55 10.27 0.76
C GLN A 317 11.19 10.88 -0.60
N LYS A 318 11.32 12.21 -0.75
CA LYS A 318 11.01 12.91 -1.99
C LYS A 318 12.09 12.72 -3.05
N PHE A 319 13.36 12.62 -2.66
CA PHE A 319 14.43 12.28 -3.59
C PHE A 319 14.32 10.86 -4.12
N ASN A 320 13.89 9.89 -3.32
CA ASN A 320 13.70 8.51 -3.78
C ASN A 320 12.59 8.36 -4.83
N LEU A 321 11.64 9.29 -4.87
CA LEU A 321 10.56 9.33 -5.86
C LEU A 321 10.91 10.17 -7.10
N LEU A 322 12.03 10.90 -7.08
CA LEU A 322 12.45 11.76 -8.17
C LEU A 322 13.18 10.95 -9.25
N ASN A 323 12.73 11.06 -10.49
CA ASN A 323 13.37 10.42 -11.64
C ASN A 323 14.41 11.36 -12.27
N PRO A 324 15.73 11.11 -12.15
CA PRO A 324 16.75 12.03 -12.65
C PRO A 324 16.69 12.22 -14.18
N LYS A 325 16.15 11.26 -14.94
CA LYS A 325 16.07 11.33 -16.41
C LYS A 325 15.03 12.31 -16.94
N GLU A 326 14.07 12.69 -16.10
CA GLU A 326 13.02 13.66 -16.45
C GLU A 326 13.43 15.10 -16.19
N LEU A 327 14.52 15.30 -15.42
CA LEU A 327 15.09 16.62 -15.21
C LEU A 327 15.72 17.10 -16.51
N LYS A 328 15.20 18.22 -17.02
CA LYS A 328 15.69 18.87 -18.24
C LYS A 328 15.63 20.37 -18.09
N LEU A 329 16.66 21.06 -18.54
CA LEU A 329 16.67 22.52 -18.60
C LEU A 329 16.27 22.95 -20.00
N SER A 330 15.10 23.58 -20.13
CA SER A 330 14.52 23.97 -21.42
C SER A 330 14.79 25.43 -21.70
N LEU A 331 15.65 25.73 -22.67
CA LEU A 331 15.90 27.08 -23.16
C LEU A 331 15.04 27.39 -24.38
N ASP A 332 14.23 28.45 -24.30
CA ASP A 332 13.48 28.94 -25.46
C ASP A 332 14.39 29.78 -26.36
N ALA A 333 14.74 29.22 -27.50
CA ALA A 333 15.63 29.84 -28.47
C ALA A 333 14.92 30.86 -29.38
N ALA A 334 13.60 31.04 -29.26
CA ALA A 334 12.86 32.04 -30.05
C ALA A 334 13.33 33.49 -29.79
N GLN A 335 13.94 33.75 -28.63
CA GLN A 335 14.43 35.08 -28.24
C GLN A 335 15.88 35.34 -28.65
N ILE A 336 16.56 34.35 -29.23
CA ILE A 336 17.97 34.45 -29.60
C ILE A 336 18.10 35.27 -30.89
N LYS A 337 18.87 36.36 -30.84
CA LYS A 337 19.19 37.20 -31.99
C LYS A 337 20.55 36.84 -32.57
N SER A 338 20.85 37.27 -33.79
CA SER A 338 22.20 37.11 -34.35
C SER A 338 23.21 37.92 -33.52
N GLY A 339 24.33 37.30 -33.15
CA GLY A 339 25.37 37.85 -32.30
C GLY A 339 25.47 37.14 -30.94
N GLU A 340 26.04 37.86 -29.98
CA GLU A 340 26.20 37.40 -28.60
C GLU A 340 24.89 37.59 -27.82
N ASN A 341 24.39 36.51 -27.21
CA ASN A 341 23.17 36.54 -26.39
C ASN A 341 23.50 36.06 -24.98
N LYS A 342 23.32 36.93 -24.01
CA LYS A 342 23.49 36.59 -22.60
C LYS A 342 22.17 36.10 -22.02
N ILE A 343 22.15 34.88 -21.51
CA ILE A 343 20.95 34.22 -20.96
C ILE A 343 21.18 33.92 -19.49
N THR A 344 20.24 34.32 -18.64
CA THR A 344 20.22 34.00 -17.21
C THR A 344 19.42 32.71 -17.00
N LEU A 345 20.02 31.73 -16.33
CA LEU A 345 19.42 30.43 -16.06
C LEU A 345 18.58 30.50 -14.78
N SER A 346 17.27 30.62 -14.96
CA SER A 346 16.30 30.76 -13.87
C SER A 346 15.60 29.43 -13.56
N ASN A 347 15.07 29.30 -12.34
CA ASN A 347 14.46 28.07 -11.82
C ASN A 347 13.25 27.56 -12.63
N ASP A 348 12.54 28.44 -13.34
CA ASP A 348 11.38 28.14 -14.17
C ASP A 348 11.73 27.38 -15.47
N LEU A 349 13.00 27.45 -15.87
CA LEU A 349 13.54 26.76 -17.05
C LEU A 349 13.75 25.27 -16.78
N VAL A 350 13.88 24.86 -15.52
CA VAL A 350 14.04 23.45 -15.14
C VAL A 350 12.69 22.74 -15.11
N LYS A 351 12.52 21.74 -15.96
CA LYS A 351 11.33 20.89 -16.03
C LYS A 351 11.60 19.55 -15.34
N GLY A 352 10.53 18.91 -14.86
CA GLY A 352 10.61 17.60 -14.20
C GLY A 352 10.84 17.64 -12.67
N VAL A 353 10.77 18.82 -12.04
CA VAL A 353 10.88 18.93 -10.57
C VAL A 353 9.59 18.44 -9.90
N ALA A 354 9.68 17.37 -9.12
CA ALA A 354 8.56 16.80 -8.40
C ALA A 354 8.08 17.71 -7.24
N GLY A 355 6.77 17.67 -6.95
CA GLY A 355 6.17 18.47 -5.87
C GLY A 355 6.75 18.15 -4.48
N GLY A 356 7.28 19.17 -3.82
CA GLY A 356 7.92 19.08 -2.50
C GLY A 356 9.45 19.09 -2.52
N VAL A 357 10.06 19.32 -3.68
CA VAL A 357 11.50 19.60 -3.85
C VAL A 357 11.65 21.01 -4.39
N SER A 358 12.57 21.80 -3.83
CA SER A 358 12.88 23.15 -4.31
C SER A 358 14.25 23.19 -4.96
N ILE A 359 14.38 24.00 -6.01
CA ILE A 359 15.68 24.34 -6.60
C ILE A 359 16.31 25.40 -5.69
N VAL A 360 17.53 25.12 -5.24
CA VAL A 360 18.33 26.04 -4.42
C VAL A 360 19.25 26.86 -5.31
N ASP A 361 19.89 26.20 -6.29
CA ASP A 361 20.94 26.80 -7.09
C ASP A 361 21.09 26.13 -8.45
N ILE A 362 21.62 26.88 -9.43
CA ILE A 362 21.87 26.45 -10.80
C ILE A 362 23.25 26.97 -11.21
N GLU A 363 24.17 26.06 -11.54
CA GLU A 363 25.53 26.39 -11.95
C GLU A 363 25.80 25.92 -13.40
N PRO A 364 26.23 26.81 -14.32
CA PRO A 364 26.35 28.26 -14.13
C PRO A 364 24.98 28.96 -14.04
N ASP A 365 24.92 30.16 -13.46
CA ASP A 365 23.71 31.00 -13.36
C ASP A 365 23.48 31.84 -14.62
N GLN A 366 24.53 32.03 -15.42
CA GLN A 366 24.52 32.77 -16.67
C GLN A 366 25.31 32.02 -17.74
N THR A 367 24.82 32.10 -18.98
CA THR A 367 25.51 31.55 -20.14
C THR A 367 25.48 32.55 -21.29
N VAL A 368 26.50 32.49 -22.14
CA VAL A 368 26.62 33.31 -23.34
C VAL A 368 26.49 32.39 -24.54
N LEU A 369 25.50 32.64 -25.40
CA LEU A 369 25.26 31.89 -26.62
C LEU A 369 25.55 32.77 -27.83
N ASN A 370 26.43 32.29 -28.70
CA ASN A 370 26.74 32.93 -29.97
C ASN A 370 25.89 32.33 -31.07
N ALA A 371 25.09 33.16 -31.74
CA ALA A 371 24.20 32.73 -32.80
C ALA A 371 24.46 33.49 -34.09
N HIS A 372 24.55 32.80 -35.21
CA HIS A 372 24.80 33.41 -36.52
C HIS A 372 23.72 33.05 -37.51
N LYS A 373 23.39 34.00 -38.40
CA LYS A 373 22.51 33.72 -39.52
C LYS A 373 23.20 32.78 -40.50
N LEU A 374 22.41 31.83 -41.00
CA LEU A 374 22.81 30.95 -42.08
C LEU A 374 22.64 31.67 -43.41
N LEU A 375 23.70 31.68 -44.23
CA LEU A 375 23.71 32.20 -45.58
C LEU A 375 23.61 31.03 -46.56
N SER A 376 22.76 31.17 -47.59
CA SER A 376 22.71 30.18 -48.68
C SER A 376 23.90 30.37 -49.62
N VAL A 377 24.68 29.31 -49.80
CA VAL A 377 25.91 29.30 -50.59
C VAL A 377 25.95 28.04 -51.44
N SER A 378 26.31 28.19 -52.72
CA SER A 378 26.55 27.07 -53.62
C SER A 378 27.97 26.51 -53.46
N ILE A 379 28.10 25.26 -52.99
CA ILE A 379 29.36 24.57 -52.68
C ILE A 379 29.63 23.50 -53.76
N PRO A 380 30.86 23.41 -54.31
CA PRO A 380 31.20 22.38 -55.30
C PRO A 380 31.22 20.97 -54.69
N ILE A 381 30.78 19.98 -55.47
CA ILE A 381 30.86 18.56 -55.11
C ILE A 381 32.04 17.92 -55.86
N HIS A 382 32.98 17.34 -55.11
CA HIS A 382 34.07 16.55 -55.68
C HIS A 382 33.79 15.05 -55.54
N VAL A 383 34.10 14.32 -56.60
CA VAL A 383 33.98 12.86 -56.59
C VAL A 383 35.28 12.28 -56.04
N ALA A 384 35.22 11.69 -54.85
CA ALA A 384 36.32 10.90 -54.34
C ALA A 384 36.33 9.54 -55.05
N THR A 385 37.51 9.09 -55.48
CA THR A 385 37.69 7.77 -56.09
C THR A 385 38.72 6.96 -55.31
N LYS A 386 38.55 5.63 -55.26
CA LYS A 386 39.44 4.70 -54.58
C LYS A 386 39.78 3.55 -55.52
N GLY A 387 41.00 2.99 -55.39
CA GLY A 387 41.43 1.86 -56.20
C GLY A 387 41.98 2.29 -57.57
N ARG A 388 42.27 1.29 -58.42
CA ARG A 388 42.77 1.49 -59.79
C ARG A 388 41.83 0.77 -60.75
N LEU A 389 41.58 1.40 -61.90
CA LEU A 389 40.79 0.81 -62.97
C LEU A 389 41.47 -0.47 -63.51
N PRO A 390 40.72 -1.49 -63.97
CA PRO A 390 41.29 -2.64 -64.66
C PRO A 390 42.12 -2.22 -65.88
N ALA A 391 43.25 -2.92 -66.14
CA ALA A 391 44.23 -2.53 -67.17
C ALA A 391 43.68 -2.45 -68.61
N SER A 392 42.50 -3.01 -68.86
CA SER A 392 41.78 -3.03 -70.14
C SER A 392 40.91 -1.78 -70.38
N LEU A 393 40.76 -0.90 -69.41
CA LEU A 393 39.86 0.26 -69.46
C LEU A 393 40.63 1.57 -69.22
N VAL A 394 40.13 2.67 -69.78
CA VAL A 394 40.55 4.05 -69.51
C VAL A 394 39.32 4.86 -69.13
N ILE A 395 39.46 5.72 -68.12
CA ILE A 395 38.39 6.66 -67.73
C ILE A 395 38.29 7.73 -68.80
N LYS A 396 37.12 7.85 -69.43
CA LYS A 396 36.84 8.90 -70.39
C LYS A 396 36.43 10.19 -69.68
N GLU A 397 35.46 10.08 -68.78
CA GLU A 397 34.97 11.22 -68.00
C GLU A 397 34.27 10.75 -66.72
N ILE A 398 34.42 11.51 -65.63
CA ILE A 398 33.61 11.35 -64.42
C ILE A 398 32.71 12.59 -64.32
N ARG A 399 31.40 12.38 -64.43
CA ARG A 399 30.40 13.45 -64.36
C ARG A 399 29.59 13.34 -63.08
N VAL A 400 29.47 14.44 -62.36
CA VAL A 400 28.61 14.57 -61.18
C VAL A 400 27.45 15.52 -61.48
N ALA A 401 26.23 15.09 -61.14
CA ALA A 401 25.01 15.88 -61.29
C ALA A 401 24.24 15.92 -59.96
N PRO A 402 23.97 17.10 -59.38
CA PRO A 402 24.46 18.43 -59.78
C PRO A 402 25.95 18.65 -59.45
N LYS A 403 26.63 19.57 -60.16
CA LYS A 403 28.04 19.92 -59.91
C LYS A 403 28.28 20.71 -58.62
N GLN A 404 27.22 21.34 -58.11
CA GLN A 404 27.24 22.13 -56.88
C GLN A 404 25.95 21.86 -56.11
N ALA A 405 26.01 21.94 -54.79
CA ALA A 405 24.85 21.86 -53.91
C ALA A 405 24.64 23.20 -53.20
N GLU A 406 23.37 23.60 -53.08
CA GLU A 406 22.98 24.73 -52.26
C GLU A 406 23.02 24.31 -50.79
N ALA A 407 23.88 24.96 -50.00
CA ALA A 407 24.05 24.67 -48.60
C ALA A 407 24.03 25.95 -47.76
N LEU A 408 23.67 25.79 -46.49
CA LEU A 408 23.54 26.83 -45.49
C LEU A 408 24.80 26.85 -44.63
N LEU A 409 25.54 27.96 -44.70
CA LEU A 409 26.78 28.19 -43.96
C LEU A 409 26.58 29.33 -42.94
N PRO A 410 27.15 29.23 -41.72
CA PRO A 410 27.21 30.37 -40.81
C PRO A 410 27.94 31.54 -41.47
N SER A 411 27.48 32.77 -41.22
CA SER A 411 28.12 33.99 -41.76
C SER A 411 29.59 34.20 -41.35
N THR A 412 30.11 33.39 -40.42
CA THR A 412 31.50 33.42 -39.93
C THR A 412 32.46 32.59 -40.78
N ILE A 413 31.96 31.63 -41.56
CA ILE A 413 32.80 30.69 -42.33
C ILE A 413 32.94 31.20 -43.76
N SER A 414 34.18 31.40 -44.22
CA SER A 414 34.45 31.78 -45.60
C SER A 414 34.13 30.63 -46.55
N LYS A 415 33.59 30.94 -47.72
CA LYS A 415 33.34 29.97 -48.80
C LYS A 415 34.63 29.38 -49.38
N GLU A 416 35.75 30.07 -49.24
CA GLU A 416 37.01 29.70 -49.89
C GLU A 416 37.56 28.37 -49.36
N GLY A 417 37.71 27.40 -50.26
CA GLY A 417 38.27 26.07 -49.94
C GLY A 417 37.28 25.04 -49.39
N LEU A 418 36.00 25.39 -49.19
CA LEU A 418 34.99 24.40 -48.82
C LEU A 418 34.50 23.62 -50.04
N SER A 419 34.48 22.31 -49.90
CA SER A 419 33.92 21.39 -50.88
C SER A 419 33.29 20.18 -50.21
N ILE A 420 32.30 19.59 -50.87
CA ILE A 420 31.62 18.39 -50.39
C ILE A 420 32.17 17.20 -51.18
N ASP A 421 32.79 16.26 -50.48
CA ASP A 421 33.29 15.05 -51.12
C ASP A 421 32.21 13.97 -51.12
N THR A 422 32.11 13.21 -52.21
CA THR A 422 31.32 11.98 -52.21
C THR A 422 32.02 10.89 -51.40
N GLU A 423 31.28 9.88 -50.95
CA GLU A 423 31.88 8.62 -50.55
C GLU A 423 32.78 8.08 -51.68
N PRO A 424 33.99 7.54 -51.37
CA PRO A 424 34.93 7.12 -52.38
C PRO A 424 34.36 6.01 -53.28
N ILE A 425 34.28 6.27 -54.58
CA ILE A 425 33.81 5.29 -55.57
C ILE A 425 34.97 4.34 -55.90
N ASP A 426 34.76 3.03 -55.70
CA ASP A 426 35.76 2.01 -56.01
C ASP A 426 35.86 1.77 -57.52
N LEU A 427 37.00 2.17 -58.09
CA LEU A 427 37.32 2.02 -59.51
C LEU A 427 37.70 0.59 -59.90
N GLY A 428 38.05 -0.27 -58.94
CA GLY A 428 38.44 -1.66 -59.20
C GLY A 428 37.27 -2.56 -59.57
N ALA A 429 36.05 -2.18 -59.20
CA ALA A 429 34.83 -2.94 -59.44
C ALA A 429 34.13 -2.58 -60.78
N ILE A 430 34.70 -1.67 -61.57
CA ILE A 430 34.06 -1.11 -62.76
C ILE A 430 34.47 -1.89 -64.02
N ASN A 431 33.49 -2.49 -64.69
CA ASN A 431 33.68 -3.23 -65.96
C ASN A 431 33.06 -2.52 -67.19
N GLU A 432 32.12 -1.62 -66.96
CA GLU A 432 31.40 -0.83 -67.97
C GLU A 432 30.99 0.54 -67.39
N THR A 433 30.43 1.44 -68.20
CA THR A 433 29.95 2.74 -67.72
C THR A 433 28.85 2.55 -66.68
N ILE A 434 29.06 3.07 -65.47
CA ILE A 434 28.12 2.92 -64.34
C ILE A 434 27.58 4.28 -63.88
N VAL A 435 26.36 4.25 -63.35
CA VAL A 435 25.70 5.36 -62.69
C VAL A 435 25.50 4.98 -61.23
N VAL A 436 26.11 5.73 -60.31
CA VAL A 436 26.08 5.46 -58.86
C VAL A 436 25.49 6.67 -58.15
N LYS A 437 24.74 6.41 -57.07
CA LYS A 437 24.25 7.43 -56.13
C LYS A 437 25.02 7.34 -54.81
N PRO A 438 26.22 7.94 -54.72
CA PRO A 438 27.01 7.87 -53.50
C PRO A 438 26.41 8.75 -52.39
N SER A 439 26.62 8.36 -51.14
CA SER A 439 26.39 9.25 -49.99
C SER A 439 27.40 10.41 -50.01
N LEU A 440 27.03 11.54 -49.43
CA LEU A 440 27.92 12.71 -49.32
C LEU A 440 28.59 12.74 -47.96
N ASN A 441 29.90 12.99 -47.94
CA ASN A 441 30.64 13.28 -46.73
C ASN A 441 30.60 14.79 -46.48
N VAL A 442 29.70 15.19 -45.59
CA VAL A 442 29.39 16.61 -45.33
C VAL A 442 30.10 17.03 -44.04
N PRO A 443 30.99 18.05 -44.09
CA PRO A 443 31.54 18.68 -42.89
C PRO A 443 30.46 19.15 -41.90
N ASP A 444 30.73 19.04 -40.60
CA ASP A 444 29.79 19.38 -39.51
C ASP A 444 29.24 20.83 -39.57
N ASP A 445 29.98 21.72 -40.22
CA ASP A 445 29.66 23.14 -40.36
C ASP A 445 28.65 23.47 -41.48
N ILE A 446 28.34 22.49 -42.36
CA ILE A 446 27.44 22.67 -43.50
C ILE A 446 26.07 22.07 -43.17
N ARG A 447 25.00 22.86 -43.36
CA ARG A 447 23.61 22.37 -43.28
C ARG A 447 22.92 22.46 -44.64
N PHE A 448 21.93 21.62 -44.88
CA PHE A 448 21.07 21.72 -46.07
C PHE A 448 19.68 22.19 -45.67
N LYS A 449 18.98 22.81 -46.63
CA LYS A 449 17.59 23.23 -46.44
C LYS A 449 16.73 22.02 -46.07
N ASP A 450 15.88 22.19 -45.06
CA ASP A 450 15.03 21.13 -44.47
C ASP A 450 15.79 19.91 -43.94
N ASN A 451 17.09 20.04 -43.69
CA ASN A 451 17.98 18.97 -43.24
C ASN A 451 18.01 17.74 -44.17
N LYS A 452 17.70 17.93 -45.46
CA LYS A 452 17.73 16.89 -46.49
C LYS A 452 19.00 17.00 -47.34
N LEU A 453 19.75 15.91 -47.44
CA LEU A 453 20.90 15.82 -48.32
C LEU A 453 20.47 15.91 -49.79
N PRO A 454 21.25 16.59 -50.65
CA PRO A 454 20.95 16.65 -52.08
C PRO A 454 21.17 15.28 -52.73
N ASP A 455 20.26 14.90 -53.63
CA ASP A 455 20.40 13.68 -54.43
C ASP A 455 21.51 13.87 -55.48
N VAL A 456 22.66 13.23 -55.26
CA VAL A 456 23.82 13.33 -56.15
C VAL A 456 23.98 12.03 -56.94
N THR A 457 24.11 12.17 -58.26
CA THR A 457 24.36 11.06 -59.18
C THR A 457 25.72 11.24 -59.84
N VAL A 458 26.57 10.21 -59.75
CA VAL A 458 27.88 10.17 -60.37
C VAL A 458 27.87 9.15 -61.50
N THR A 459 28.22 9.60 -62.71
CA THR A 459 28.39 8.75 -63.88
C THR A 459 29.87 8.62 -64.18
N VAL A 460 30.38 7.38 -64.19
CA VAL A 460 31.77 7.08 -64.53
C VAL A 460 31.77 6.45 -65.93
N GLU A 461 32.17 7.22 -66.94
CA GLU A 461 32.30 6.74 -68.32
C GLU A 461 33.67 6.11 -68.52
N VAL A 462 33.71 4.83 -68.91
CA VAL A 462 34.93 4.08 -69.19
C VAL A 462 34.94 3.58 -70.63
N GLU A 463 36.10 3.59 -71.26
CA GLU A 463 36.32 3.11 -72.62
C GLU A 463 37.39 2.02 -72.63
N ARG A 464 37.29 1.06 -73.56
CA ARG A 464 38.32 0.02 -73.68
C ARG A 464 39.58 0.63 -74.25
N LYS A 465 40.71 0.32 -73.61
CA LYS A 465 42.03 0.79 -74.05
C LYS A 465 42.34 0.16 -75.41
N ASP A 466 42.32 0.97 -76.47
CA ASP A 466 42.64 0.52 -77.82
C ASP A 466 44.14 0.23 -77.90
N ASN A 467 44.51 -1.05 -78.01
CA ASN A 467 45.90 -1.46 -78.21
C ASN A 467 46.27 -1.18 -79.68
N GLY A 468 46.57 0.09 -79.97
CA GLY A 468 47.16 0.48 -81.25
C GLY A 468 48.46 -0.29 -81.50
N LYS A 469 48.48 -1.05 -82.59
CA LYS A 469 49.69 -1.51 -83.26
C LYS A 469 50.30 -0.37 -84.06
#